data_AF-A0A2T3P3E9-F1
#
_entry.id   AF-A0A2T3P3E9-F1
#
_cell.length_a   1.000
_cell.length_b   1.000
_cell.length_c   1.000
_cell.angle_alpha   90.00
_cell.angle_beta   90.00
_cell.angle_gamma   90.00
#
_symmetry.space_group_name_H-M   'P 1'
#
loop_
_entity.id
_entity.type
_entity.pdbx_description
1 polymer ?
#
loop_
_entity_poly.entity_id
_entity_poly.type
_entity_poly.pdbx_seq_one_letter_code
_entity_poly.pdbx_strand_id
1 'polypeptide(L)'
;MFKKLCLFVCTLLPCVACAFGGVTLSDRLDNLNDVSIQNDLIRNHIEAGGFEYVFNLYQQLEQERTNVEYFSPSVGIGDIANRLLIAQKLLTHTTYDVITSNTGKILPVDSDIKPGGIIVLGVTPQLGILESRLDQAYKLAILYPNIPIIVSGKGRKSGVVEADYMYNYLVAKGIDSHRIFKESESEDTVGNAVFTYFTIVQEASLKGINQWLIVTNNFHAMRALFNFSRVFPLDHKIAVFLAPLLLDGVQRADQDKILEGLITSEISTDSNQQFLELLEQAWFNADSYSFEHNDISGQPCAILNEVLFKHALYKDKLVTLTMTFQCVMGLNS
;
A
#
# COMPACT_ATOMS: atom_id res chain seq x y z
N MET A 1 -13.45 10.02 31.43
CA MET A 1 -12.49 10.84 30.66
C MET A 1 -12.21 10.12 29.35
N PHE A 2 -12.86 10.52 28.26
CA PHE A 2 -12.62 9.93 26.95
C PHE A 2 -11.33 10.50 26.38
N LYS A 3 -10.37 9.64 26.00
CA LYS A 3 -9.20 10.05 25.22
C LYS A 3 -9.68 10.57 23.86
N LYS A 4 -9.15 11.72 23.43
CA LYS A 4 -9.43 12.33 22.12
C LYS A 4 -9.04 11.35 21.00
N LEU A 5 -10.01 10.93 20.18
CA LEU A 5 -9.76 10.58 18.79
C LEU A 5 -10.31 11.76 17.98
N CYS A 6 -9.44 12.52 17.31
CA CYS A 6 -9.86 13.61 16.44
C CYS A 6 -10.58 13.02 15.22
N LEU A 7 -11.91 13.16 15.18
CA LEU A 7 -12.70 12.91 13.97
C LEU A 7 -12.70 14.20 13.14
N PHE A 8 -11.98 14.22 12.02
CA PHE A 8 -12.16 15.20 10.96
C PHE A 8 -12.78 14.47 9.77
N VAL A 9 -14.10 14.49 9.68
CA VAL A 9 -14.80 14.23 8.42
C VAL A 9 -15.51 15.54 8.07
N CYS A 10 -15.10 16.10 6.93
CA CYS A 10 -15.45 17.38 6.31
C CYS A 10 -14.61 18.63 6.69
N THR A 11 -13.83 19.03 5.67
CA THR A 11 -13.02 20.25 5.48
C THR A 11 -11.68 20.33 6.22
N LEU A 12 -10.62 20.47 5.39
CA LEU A 12 -9.24 20.79 5.74
C LEU A 12 -9.16 21.87 6.83
N LEU A 13 -8.40 21.62 7.90
CA LEU A 13 -7.50 22.58 8.55
C LEU A 13 -6.53 21.81 9.49
N PRO A 14 -5.24 22.21 9.59
CA PRO A 14 -4.22 21.49 10.35
C PRO A 14 -4.36 21.75 11.85
N CYS A 15 -4.14 20.70 12.65
CA CYS A 15 -4.10 20.80 14.11
C CYS A 15 -2.83 21.56 14.57
N VAL A 16 -3.02 22.78 15.07
CA VAL A 16 -2.14 23.37 16.09
C VAL A 16 -2.85 23.29 17.44
N ALA A 17 -2.08 22.93 18.45
CA ALA A 17 -2.48 22.68 19.83
C ALA A 17 -3.45 23.71 20.43
N CYS A 18 -4.45 23.24 21.17
CA CYS A 18 -4.80 23.72 22.51
C CYS A 18 -5.88 22.81 23.14
N ALA A 19 -5.65 22.39 24.38
CA ALA A 19 -6.62 21.66 25.19
C ALA A 19 -7.55 22.65 25.90
N PHE A 20 -8.79 22.83 25.41
CA PHE A 20 -9.90 23.40 26.18
C PHE A 20 -11.23 22.81 25.67
N GLY A 21 -12.07 22.32 26.59
CA GLY A 21 -13.45 21.86 26.34
C GLY A 21 -13.59 20.39 25.93
N GLY A 22 -14.19 19.57 26.80
CA GLY A 22 -14.50 18.17 26.49
C GLY A 22 -15.75 18.07 25.63
N VAL A 23 -15.61 17.49 24.43
CA VAL A 23 -16.74 17.09 23.57
C VAL A 23 -17.62 16.13 24.36
N THR A 24 -18.92 16.42 24.48
CA THR A 24 -19.84 15.52 25.17
C THR A 24 -20.15 14.30 24.32
N LEU A 25 -20.65 13.23 24.92
CA LEU A 25 -21.15 12.08 24.16
C LEU A 25 -22.28 12.51 23.20
N SER A 26 -23.12 13.47 23.60
CA SER A 26 -24.19 14.00 22.74
C SER A 26 -23.62 14.67 21.50
N ASP A 27 -22.67 15.60 21.67
CA ASP A 27 -22.04 16.31 20.54
C ASP A 27 -21.38 15.33 19.58
N ARG A 28 -20.77 14.25 20.09
CA ARG A 28 -20.18 13.20 19.26
C ARG A 28 -21.25 12.42 18.48
N LEU A 29 -22.36 12.05 19.11
CA LEU A 29 -23.45 11.33 18.45
C LEU A 29 -24.12 12.19 17.37
N ASP A 30 -24.30 13.49 17.63
CA ASP A 30 -24.85 14.45 16.66
C ASP A 30 -23.92 14.58 15.44
N ASN A 31 -22.61 14.73 15.65
CA ASN A 31 -21.64 14.73 14.56
C ASN A 31 -21.64 13.43 13.74
N LEU A 32 -21.79 12.27 14.40
CA LEU A 32 -21.85 10.98 13.71
C LEU A 32 -23.15 10.80 12.90
N ASN A 33 -24.22 11.48 13.30
CA ASN A 33 -25.49 11.46 12.59
C ASN A 33 -25.42 12.15 11.21
N ASP A 34 -24.53 13.15 11.10
CA ASP A 34 -24.28 13.94 9.88
C ASP A 34 -23.09 13.43 9.05
N VAL A 35 -22.56 12.24 9.36
CA VAL A 35 -21.44 11.63 8.59
C VAL A 35 -21.83 11.52 7.12
N SER A 36 -20.99 12.12 6.28
CA SER A 36 -21.09 12.06 4.83
C SER A 36 -19.72 11.87 4.22
N ILE A 37 -19.69 11.22 3.06
CA ILE A 37 -18.47 10.98 2.30
C ILE A 37 -18.53 11.78 1.01
N GLN A 38 -17.47 12.54 0.74
CA GLN A 38 -17.34 13.31 -0.48
C GLN A 38 -16.63 12.48 -1.55
N ASN A 39 -17.38 12.03 -2.57
CA ASN A 39 -16.84 11.18 -3.62
C ASN A 39 -15.69 11.82 -4.39
N ASP A 40 -15.77 13.13 -4.67
CA ASP A 40 -14.71 13.87 -5.36
C ASP A 40 -13.43 13.95 -4.50
N LEU A 41 -13.57 14.03 -3.18
CA LEU A 41 -12.42 14.02 -2.27
C LEU A 41 -11.70 12.67 -2.32
N ILE A 42 -12.45 11.56 -2.25
CA ILE A 42 -11.89 10.21 -2.40
C ILE A 42 -11.18 10.08 -3.75
N ARG A 43 -11.85 10.49 -4.83
CA ARG A 43 -11.29 10.45 -6.18
C ARG A 43 -9.97 11.19 -6.25
N ASN A 44 -9.93 12.43 -5.78
CA ASN A 44 -8.72 13.27 -5.82
C ASN A 44 -7.57 12.63 -5.04
N HIS A 45 -7.83 12.05 -3.86
CA HIS A 45 -6.81 11.33 -3.10
C HIS A 45 -6.30 10.10 -3.85
N ILE A 46 -7.18 9.27 -4.41
CA ILE A 46 -6.77 8.07 -5.17
C ILE A 46 -5.97 8.46 -6.42
N GLU A 47 -6.45 9.43 -7.19
CA GLU A 47 -5.80 9.88 -8.43
C GLU A 47 -4.44 10.54 -8.18
N ALA A 48 -4.25 11.17 -7.02
CA ALA A 48 -2.97 11.71 -6.56
C ALA A 48 -2.05 10.67 -5.87
N GLY A 49 -2.47 9.41 -5.74
CA GLY A 49 -1.72 8.37 -5.03
C GLY A 49 -1.76 8.45 -3.50
N GLY A 50 -2.60 9.33 -2.93
CA GLY A 50 -2.82 9.53 -1.51
C GLY A 50 -3.74 8.49 -0.86
N PHE A 51 -3.48 7.20 -1.07
CA PHE A 51 -4.36 6.11 -0.60
C PHE A 51 -4.45 5.98 0.92
N GLU A 52 -3.46 6.52 1.64
CA GLU A 52 -3.47 6.57 3.10
C GLU A 52 -4.74 7.22 3.65
N TYR A 53 -5.24 8.26 2.96
CA TYR A 53 -6.52 8.87 3.31
C TYR A 53 -7.68 7.86 3.28
N VAL A 54 -7.74 7.02 2.24
CA VAL A 54 -8.78 6.00 2.07
C VAL A 54 -8.67 4.93 3.15
N PHE A 55 -7.46 4.44 3.43
CA PHE A 55 -7.22 3.43 4.47
C PHE A 55 -7.59 3.96 5.85
N ASN A 56 -7.13 5.16 6.20
CA ASN A 56 -7.39 5.78 7.50
C ASN A 56 -8.88 6.09 7.67
N LEU A 57 -9.55 6.61 6.63
CA LEU A 57 -10.99 6.89 6.68
C LEU A 57 -11.80 5.60 6.92
N TYR A 58 -11.46 4.51 6.24
CA TYR A 58 -12.13 3.22 6.45
C TYR A 58 -11.98 2.74 7.90
N GLN A 59 -10.76 2.74 8.42
CA GLN A 59 -10.46 2.29 9.79
C GLN A 59 -11.14 3.17 10.84
N GLN A 60 -11.17 4.49 10.64
CA GLN A 60 -11.88 5.41 11.52
C GLN A 60 -13.39 5.13 11.54
N LEU A 61 -14.00 4.93 10.37
CA LEU A 61 -15.42 4.57 10.30
C LEU A 61 -15.71 3.24 11.01
N GLU A 62 -14.83 2.25 10.86
CA GLU A 62 -14.98 0.95 11.51
C GLU A 62 -14.85 1.03 13.03
N GLN A 63 -13.87 1.81 13.49
CA GLN A 63 -13.65 2.04 14.91
C GLN A 63 -14.83 2.79 15.54
N GLU A 64 -15.34 3.83 14.88
CA GLU A 64 -16.54 4.55 15.36
C GLU A 64 -17.77 3.64 15.39
N ARG A 65 -17.98 2.83 14.34
CA ARG A 65 -19.10 1.88 14.28
C ARG A 65 -19.04 0.90 15.45
N THR A 66 -17.87 0.30 15.68
CA THR A 66 -17.63 -0.64 16.78
C THR A 66 -17.84 0.03 18.15
N ASN A 67 -17.36 1.26 18.31
CA ASN A 67 -17.57 2.04 19.54
C ASN A 67 -19.05 2.27 19.80
N VAL A 68 -19.80 2.74 18.79
CA VAL A 68 -21.25 2.99 18.89
C VAL A 68 -21.99 1.70 19.24
N GLU A 69 -21.70 0.59 18.57
CA GLU A 69 -22.33 -0.71 18.85
C GLU A 69 -22.08 -1.18 20.30
N TYR A 70 -20.87 -0.97 20.82
CA TYR A 70 -20.53 -1.31 22.19
C TYR A 70 -21.35 -0.51 23.23
N PHE A 71 -21.65 0.76 22.97
CA PHE A 71 -22.45 1.61 23.86
C PHE A 71 -23.98 1.46 23.66
N SER A 72 -24.42 0.65 22.69
CA SER A 72 -25.82 0.53 22.25
C SER A 72 -26.83 -0.09 23.21
N PRO A 73 -26.50 -0.87 24.27
CA PRO A 73 -27.54 -1.46 25.12
C PRO A 73 -28.41 -0.44 25.87
N SER A 74 -28.01 0.83 25.93
CA SER A 74 -28.59 1.82 26.84
C SER A 74 -29.23 3.03 26.15
N VAL A 75 -29.02 3.23 24.84
CA VAL A 75 -29.46 4.41 24.07
C VAL A 75 -29.77 3.95 22.64
N GLY A 76 -30.87 4.40 22.03
CA GLY A 76 -31.31 3.99 20.68
C GLY A 76 -30.40 4.49 19.54
N ILE A 77 -29.18 3.96 19.44
CA ILE A 77 -28.11 4.42 18.53
C ILE A 77 -27.90 3.51 17.30
N GLY A 78 -28.81 2.56 17.06
CA GLY A 78 -28.76 1.67 15.89
C GLY A 78 -28.80 2.40 14.55
N ASP A 79 -29.45 3.56 14.47
CA ASP A 79 -29.46 4.39 13.25
C ASP A 79 -28.05 4.92 12.92
N ILE A 80 -27.27 5.29 13.95
CA ILE A 80 -25.91 5.82 13.78
C ILE A 80 -24.95 4.71 13.32
N ALA A 81 -25.01 3.52 13.93
CA ALA A 81 -24.19 2.38 13.49
C ALA A 81 -24.50 2.00 12.03
N ASN A 82 -25.78 2.01 11.64
CA ASN A 82 -26.20 1.77 10.26
C ASN A 82 -25.69 2.87 9.30
N ARG A 83 -25.72 4.15 9.69
CA ARG A 83 -25.14 5.25 8.89
C ARG A 83 -23.65 5.10 8.66
N LEU A 84 -22.90 4.71 9.70
CA LEU A 84 -21.46 4.44 9.59
C LEU A 84 -21.19 3.27 8.64
N LEU A 85 -21.98 2.20 8.71
CA LEU A 85 -21.91 1.09 7.75
C LEU A 85 -22.24 1.53 6.31
N ILE A 86 -23.23 2.39 6.12
CA ILE A 86 -23.57 2.97 4.81
C ILE A 86 -22.40 3.82 4.29
N ALA A 87 -21.78 4.63 5.15
CA ALA A 87 -20.61 5.42 4.80
C ALA A 87 -19.43 4.51 4.38
N GLN A 88 -19.13 3.45 5.13
CA GLN A 88 -18.08 2.49 4.74
C GLN A 88 -18.35 1.85 3.37
N LYS A 89 -19.60 1.45 3.10
CA LYS A 89 -19.98 0.90 1.79
C LYS A 89 -19.85 1.93 0.67
N LEU A 90 -20.19 3.19 0.93
CA LEU A 90 -20.01 4.28 -0.03
C LEU A 90 -18.52 4.52 -0.31
N LEU A 91 -17.67 4.49 0.72
CA LEU A 91 -16.21 4.58 0.55
C LEU A 91 -15.69 3.47 -0.36
N THR A 92 -16.01 2.21 -0.05
CA THR A 92 -15.51 1.06 -0.81
C THR A 92 -16.02 1.08 -2.25
N HIS A 93 -17.29 1.43 -2.47
CA HIS A 93 -17.87 1.53 -3.81
C HIS A 93 -17.23 2.68 -4.61
N THR A 94 -17.07 3.87 -4.02
CA THR A 94 -16.40 4.99 -4.69
C THR A 94 -14.96 4.65 -5.02
N THR A 95 -14.23 3.98 -4.12
CA THR A 95 -12.87 3.50 -4.41
C THR A 95 -12.86 2.49 -5.55
N TYR A 96 -13.79 1.53 -5.56
CA TYR A 96 -13.96 0.58 -6.66
C TYR A 96 -14.18 1.30 -8.00
N ASP A 97 -15.07 2.29 -8.06
CA ASP A 97 -15.37 3.05 -9.28
C ASP A 97 -14.14 3.80 -9.79
N VAL A 98 -13.41 4.47 -8.90
CA VAL A 98 -12.22 5.24 -9.27
C VAL A 98 -11.11 4.31 -9.77
N ILE A 99 -10.82 3.21 -9.06
CA ILE A 99 -9.80 2.24 -9.47
C ILE A 99 -10.16 1.56 -10.80
N THR A 100 -11.42 1.19 -10.98
CA THR A 100 -11.90 0.58 -12.22
C THR A 100 -11.81 1.55 -13.39
N SER A 101 -12.22 2.82 -13.20
CA SER A 101 -12.11 3.88 -14.22
C SER A 101 -10.66 4.24 -14.61
N ASN A 102 -9.69 3.87 -13.75
CA ASN A 102 -8.26 4.06 -13.98
C ASN A 102 -7.52 2.75 -14.34
N THR A 103 -8.24 1.64 -14.56
CA THR A 103 -7.61 0.41 -15.06
C THR A 103 -6.97 0.65 -16.43
N GLY A 104 -5.74 0.16 -16.61
CA GLY A 104 -4.92 0.43 -17.79
C GLY A 104 -4.21 1.78 -17.79
N LYS A 105 -4.30 2.56 -16.71
CA LYS A 105 -3.62 3.85 -16.54
C LYS A 105 -2.56 3.78 -15.43
N ILE A 106 -1.80 4.86 -15.31
CA ILE A 106 -0.79 5.05 -14.27
C ILE A 106 -1.36 5.94 -13.16
N LEU A 107 -1.07 5.60 -11.91
CA LEU A 107 -1.25 6.45 -10.74
C LEU A 107 0.11 6.83 -10.14
N PRO A 108 0.32 8.07 -9.64
CA PRO A 108 -0.59 9.21 -9.75
C PRO A 108 -0.89 9.61 -11.20
N VAL A 109 -2.09 10.13 -11.47
CA VAL A 109 -2.57 10.45 -12.83
C VAL A 109 -1.70 11.52 -13.50
N ASP A 110 -1.16 12.43 -12.71
CA ASP A 110 -0.27 13.52 -13.10
C ASP A 110 1.22 13.15 -13.01
N SER A 111 1.53 11.86 -12.82
CA SER A 111 2.89 11.43 -12.51
C SER A 111 3.93 11.81 -13.56
N ASP A 112 3.63 12.14 -14.82
CA ASP A 112 4.60 12.46 -15.89
C ASP A 112 5.86 11.57 -15.84
N ILE A 113 5.66 10.28 -15.56
CA ILE A 113 6.77 9.35 -15.31
C ILE A 113 7.31 8.85 -16.64
N LYS A 114 8.62 8.91 -16.81
CA LYS A 114 9.34 8.20 -17.86
C LYS A 114 10.16 7.10 -17.18
N PRO A 115 9.67 5.85 -17.12
CA PRO A 115 10.29 4.84 -16.28
C PRO A 115 11.74 4.60 -16.70
N GLY A 116 12.64 4.72 -15.73
CA GLY A 116 14.01 4.24 -15.85
C GLY A 116 14.13 2.75 -15.55
N GLY A 117 13.11 2.15 -14.91
CA GLY A 117 12.95 0.72 -14.70
C GLY A 117 11.50 0.33 -14.41
N ILE A 118 11.19 -0.96 -14.58
CA ILE A 118 9.87 -1.55 -14.29
C ILE A 118 10.01 -2.52 -13.12
N ILE A 119 9.01 -2.54 -12.22
CA ILE A 119 8.91 -3.53 -11.14
C ILE A 119 7.59 -4.28 -11.33
N VAL A 120 7.62 -5.60 -11.50
CA VAL A 120 6.41 -6.44 -11.62
C VAL A 120 6.21 -7.18 -10.31
N LEU A 121 5.03 -7.01 -9.70
CA LEU A 121 4.73 -7.67 -8.43
C LEU A 121 4.13 -9.05 -8.65
N GLY A 122 4.58 -9.99 -7.84
CA GLY A 122 4.06 -11.35 -7.76
C GLY A 122 2.68 -11.41 -7.13
N VAL A 123 1.97 -12.44 -7.51
CA VAL A 123 0.79 -12.97 -6.82
C VAL A 123 0.72 -14.43 -7.19
N THR A 124 0.31 -15.28 -6.26
CA THR A 124 0.31 -16.73 -6.49
C THR A 124 -0.48 -17.03 -7.77
N PRO A 125 0.13 -17.71 -8.78
CA PRO A 125 -0.49 -17.91 -10.08
C PRO A 125 -1.83 -18.63 -9.93
N GLN A 126 -2.92 -17.88 -10.10
CA GLN A 126 -4.27 -18.42 -10.06
C GLN A 126 -5.17 -17.57 -10.95
N LEU A 127 -6.02 -18.25 -11.73
CA LEU A 127 -7.09 -17.64 -12.52
C LEU A 127 -6.66 -16.63 -13.61
N GLY A 128 -5.36 -16.50 -13.94
CA GLY A 128 -4.86 -15.58 -14.96
C GLY A 128 -4.44 -14.20 -14.43
N ILE A 129 -4.45 -13.99 -13.11
CA ILE A 129 -4.21 -12.69 -12.49
C ILE A 129 -2.74 -12.26 -12.65
N LEU A 130 -1.80 -13.17 -12.40
CA LEU A 130 -0.36 -12.89 -12.55
C LEU A 130 0.00 -12.70 -14.03
N GLU A 131 -0.56 -13.53 -14.91
CA GLU A 131 -0.38 -13.44 -16.36
C GLU A 131 -0.89 -12.09 -16.88
N SER A 132 -2.00 -11.58 -16.35
CA SER A 132 -2.47 -10.23 -16.67
C SER A 132 -1.41 -9.16 -16.36
N ARG A 133 -0.72 -9.25 -15.22
CA ARG A 133 0.40 -8.33 -14.90
C ARG A 133 1.54 -8.49 -15.90
N LEU A 134 1.92 -9.74 -16.19
CA LEU A 134 3.04 -10.05 -17.06
C LEU A 134 2.79 -9.65 -18.51
N ASP A 135 1.54 -9.69 -18.98
CA ASP A 135 1.17 -9.22 -20.31
C ASP A 135 1.31 -7.71 -20.44
N GLN A 136 0.93 -6.96 -19.41
CA GLN A 136 1.12 -5.51 -19.39
C GLN A 136 2.59 -5.15 -19.22
N ALA A 137 3.33 -5.87 -18.37
CA ALA A 137 4.77 -5.72 -18.22
C ALA A 137 5.50 -5.99 -19.54
N TYR A 138 5.10 -7.02 -20.30
CA TYR A 138 5.62 -7.31 -21.63
C TYR A 138 5.37 -6.14 -22.60
N LYS A 139 4.14 -5.63 -22.68
CA LYS A 139 3.81 -4.46 -23.53
C LYS A 139 4.69 -3.25 -23.19
N LEU A 140 4.88 -2.97 -21.90
CA LEU A 140 5.77 -1.90 -21.43
C LEU A 140 7.24 -2.18 -21.76
N ALA A 141 7.70 -3.43 -21.64
CA ALA A 141 9.07 -3.83 -21.95
C ALA A 141 9.42 -3.71 -23.44
N ILE A 142 8.42 -3.84 -24.33
CA ILE A 142 8.55 -3.56 -25.77
C ILE A 142 8.61 -2.05 -26.02
N LEU A 143 7.78 -1.25 -25.34
CA LEU A 143 7.77 0.21 -25.46
C LEU A 143 9.08 0.84 -24.93
N TYR A 144 9.66 0.25 -23.89
CA TYR A 144 10.92 0.69 -23.28
C TYR A 144 11.97 -0.43 -23.38
N PRO A 145 12.61 -0.63 -24.56
CA PRO A 145 13.44 -1.80 -24.81
C PRO A 145 14.77 -1.83 -24.04
N ASN A 146 15.20 -0.70 -23.46
CA ASN A 146 16.51 -0.56 -22.84
C ASN A 146 16.48 -0.45 -21.31
N ILE A 147 15.29 -0.50 -20.70
CA ILE A 147 15.17 -0.37 -19.23
C ILE A 147 15.11 -1.76 -18.57
N PRO A 148 15.66 -1.91 -17.36
CA PRO A 148 15.57 -3.14 -16.59
C PRO A 148 14.14 -3.39 -16.08
N ILE A 149 13.89 -4.66 -15.79
CA ILE A 149 12.65 -5.18 -15.22
C ILE A 149 13.03 -5.95 -13.96
N ILE A 150 12.44 -5.62 -12.83
CA ILE A 150 12.55 -6.41 -11.61
C ILE A 150 11.26 -7.20 -11.45
N VAL A 151 11.35 -8.50 -11.22
CA VAL A 151 10.22 -9.35 -10.86
C VAL A 151 10.34 -9.68 -9.38
N SER A 152 9.39 -9.20 -8.57
CA SER A 152 9.44 -9.24 -7.09
C SER A 152 8.32 -10.11 -6.55
N GLY A 153 8.68 -11.14 -5.78
CA GLY A 153 7.73 -12.01 -5.09
C GLY A 153 8.27 -13.41 -4.86
N LYS A 154 8.14 -13.90 -3.63
CA LYS A 154 8.33 -15.33 -3.31
C LYS A 154 7.02 -16.10 -3.26
N GLY A 155 5.97 -15.48 -2.72
CA GLY A 155 4.72 -16.14 -2.36
C GLY A 155 4.79 -16.91 -1.03
N ARG A 156 3.65 -17.06 -0.35
CA ARG A 156 3.57 -17.71 0.99
C ARG A 156 3.37 -19.24 0.94
N LYS A 157 3.02 -19.82 -0.21
CA LYS A 157 2.68 -21.24 -0.36
C LYS A 157 3.78 -22.02 -1.12
N SER A 158 4.12 -23.18 -0.60
CA SER A 158 5.29 -24.02 -0.92
C SER A 158 5.48 -24.38 -2.40
N GLY A 159 6.70 -24.14 -2.91
CA GLY A 159 7.30 -24.85 -4.04
C GLY A 159 7.61 -24.01 -5.29
N VAL A 160 6.90 -22.90 -5.51
CA VAL A 160 7.13 -22.01 -6.66
C VAL A 160 7.44 -20.61 -6.16
N VAL A 161 8.62 -20.10 -6.49
CA VAL A 161 8.98 -18.69 -6.28
C VAL A 161 8.32 -17.87 -7.38
N GLU A 162 7.44 -16.94 -7.03
CA GLU A 162 6.69 -16.12 -8.01
C GLU A 162 7.64 -15.39 -8.98
N ALA A 163 8.76 -14.87 -8.49
CA ALA A 163 9.80 -14.22 -9.30
C ALA A 163 10.41 -15.15 -10.36
N ASP A 164 10.61 -16.45 -10.05
CA ASP A 164 11.12 -17.41 -11.03
C ASP A 164 10.08 -17.68 -12.13
N TYR A 165 8.80 -17.78 -11.76
CA TYR A 165 7.72 -17.92 -12.73
C TYR A 165 7.64 -16.69 -13.66
N MET A 166 7.64 -15.49 -13.09
CA MET A 166 7.59 -14.23 -13.84
C MET A 166 8.78 -14.06 -14.78
N TYR A 167 9.99 -14.40 -14.32
CA TYR A 167 11.19 -14.39 -15.12
C TYR A 167 11.06 -15.31 -16.35
N ASN A 168 10.72 -16.58 -16.12
CA ASN A 168 10.58 -17.58 -17.18
C ASN A 168 9.50 -17.18 -18.19
N TYR A 169 8.39 -16.60 -17.71
CA TYR A 169 7.30 -16.12 -18.55
C TYR A 169 7.77 -15.02 -19.52
N LEU A 170 8.46 -14.00 -19.01
CA LEU A 170 8.93 -12.88 -19.83
C LEU A 170 10.04 -13.31 -20.81
N VAL A 171 10.96 -14.17 -20.38
CA VAL A 171 11.98 -14.75 -21.27
C VAL A 171 11.33 -15.57 -22.39
N ALA A 172 10.33 -16.40 -22.07
CA ALA A 172 9.60 -17.18 -23.08
C ALA A 172 8.85 -16.29 -24.10
N LYS A 173 8.46 -15.07 -23.70
CA LYS A 173 7.89 -14.05 -24.60
C LYS A 173 8.93 -13.27 -25.41
N GLY A 174 10.22 -13.56 -25.24
CA GLY A 174 11.31 -12.97 -26.01
C GLY A 174 11.92 -11.71 -25.39
N ILE A 175 11.65 -11.41 -24.12
CA ILE A 175 12.40 -10.37 -23.41
C ILE A 175 13.79 -10.92 -23.07
N ASP A 176 14.83 -10.14 -23.35
CA ASP A 176 16.21 -10.50 -23.01
C ASP A 176 16.35 -10.74 -21.50
N SER A 177 16.80 -11.94 -21.14
CA SER A 177 17.08 -12.36 -19.77
C SER A 177 17.99 -11.41 -19.00
N HIS A 178 18.92 -10.72 -19.67
CA HIS A 178 19.83 -9.77 -19.03
C HIS A 178 19.13 -8.50 -18.55
N ARG A 179 17.91 -8.23 -19.03
CA ARG A 179 17.08 -7.11 -18.56
C ARG A 179 16.28 -7.45 -17.31
N ILE A 180 16.18 -8.73 -16.93
CA ILE A 180 15.25 -9.19 -15.90
C ILE A 180 16.01 -9.59 -14.63
N PHE A 181 15.73 -8.89 -13.55
CA PHE A 181 16.29 -9.11 -12.22
C PHE A 181 15.22 -9.73 -11.32
N LYS A 182 15.61 -10.66 -10.45
CA LYS A 182 14.67 -11.38 -9.57
C LYS A 182 14.86 -10.93 -8.13
N GLU A 183 13.77 -10.66 -7.45
CA GLU A 183 13.70 -10.50 -6.00
C GLU A 183 12.77 -11.59 -5.45
N SER A 184 13.31 -12.48 -4.61
CA SER A 184 12.66 -13.72 -4.17
C SER A 184 12.61 -13.91 -2.65
N GLU A 185 12.79 -12.84 -1.87
CA GLU A 185 12.80 -12.87 -0.41
C GLU A 185 11.46 -12.42 0.19
N SER A 186 10.71 -11.60 -0.56
CA SER A 186 9.44 -11.01 -0.17
C SER A 186 8.29 -12.02 0.00
N GLU A 187 7.61 -11.94 1.14
CA GLU A 187 6.43 -12.77 1.49
C GLU A 187 5.14 -11.95 1.65
N ASP A 188 5.23 -10.64 1.42
CA ASP A 188 4.14 -9.68 1.45
C ASP A 188 4.50 -8.36 0.73
N THR A 189 3.58 -7.39 0.75
CA THR A 189 3.76 -6.11 0.05
C THR A 189 4.83 -5.21 0.67
N VAL A 190 5.01 -5.24 2.00
CA VAL A 190 6.08 -4.50 2.68
C VAL A 190 7.44 -5.05 2.26
N GLY A 191 7.60 -6.37 2.31
CA GLY A 191 8.83 -7.03 1.86
C GLY A 191 9.10 -6.84 0.37
N ASN A 192 8.08 -6.87 -0.49
CA ASN A 192 8.25 -6.55 -1.91
C ASN A 192 8.93 -5.19 -2.07
N ALA A 193 8.44 -4.16 -1.37
CA ALA A 193 9.02 -2.82 -1.43
C ALA A 193 10.45 -2.78 -0.88
N VAL A 194 10.67 -3.33 0.32
CA VAL A 194 11.97 -3.33 1.01
C VAL A 194 13.01 -4.09 0.21
N PHE A 195 12.78 -5.36 -0.09
CA PHE A 195 13.78 -6.19 -0.75
C PHE A 195 14.00 -5.79 -2.21
N THR A 196 12.99 -5.28 -2.91
CA THR A 196 13.20 -4.72 -4.26
C THR A 196 14.17 -3.55 -4.21
N TYR A 197 14.01 -2.63 -3.26
CA TYR A 197 14.97 -1.53 -3.08
C TYR A 197 16.38 -2.07 -2.83
N PHE A 198 16.52 -3.09 -1.98
CA PHE A 198 17.83 -3.67 -1.70
C PHE A 198 18.44 -4.41 -2.89
N THR A 199 17.64 -5.09 -3.71
CA THR A 199 18.08 -5.62 -5.00
C THR A 199 18.61 -4.50 -5.91
N ILE A 200 17.93 -3.36 -5.99
CA ILE A 200 18.36 -2.20 -6.78
C ILE A 200 19.73 -1.67 -6.34
N VAL A 201 19.96 -1.52 -5.03
CA VAL A 201 21.24 -0.96 -4.55
C VAL A 201 22.41 -1.95 -4.65
N GLN A 202 22.14 -3.25 -4.63
CA GLN A 202 23.15 -4.29 -4.78
C GLN A 202 23.57 -4.49 -6.24
N GLU A 203 22.61 -4.38 -7.17
CA GLU A 203 22.86 -4.55 -8.60
C GLU A 203 23.45 -3.27 -9.22
N ALA A 204 24.73 -3.33 -9.59
CA ALA A 204 25.45 -2.16 -10.10
C ALA A 204 24.82 -1.54 -11.35
N SER A 205 24.16 -2.33 -12.20
CA SER A 205 23.46 -1.89 -13.42
C SER A 205 22.14 -1.15 -13.13
N LEU A 206 21.60 -1.27 -11.91
CA LEU A 206 20.35 -0.62 -11.50
C LEU A 206 20.62 0.69 -10.73
N LYS A 207 21.86 0.92 -10.31
CA LYS A 207 22.26 2.13 -9.58
C LYS A 207 21.99 3.39 -10.40
N GLY A 208 21.41 4.40 -9.76
CA GLY A 208 21.07 5.69 -10.37
C GLY A 208 19.70 5.73 -11.04
N ILE A 209 18.98 4.62 -11.14
CA ILE A 209 17.58 4.62 -11.56
C ILE A 209 16.72 5.11 -10.40
N ASN A 210 16.13 6.29 -10.55
CA ASN A 210 15.25 6.89 -9.55
C ASN A 210 13.79 7.00 -10.01
N GLN A 211 13.43 6.54 -11.23
CA GLN A 211 12.04 6.54 -11.72
C GLN A 211 11.60 5.10 -11.97
N TRP A 212 10.70 4.59 -11.13
CA TRP A 212 10.24 3.20 -11.18
C TRP A 212 8.74 3.14 -11.42
N LEU A 213 8.35 2.35 -12.44
CA LEU A 213 6.96 2.02 -12.70
C LEU A 213 6.65 0.63 -12.18
N ILE A 214 5.77 0.55 -11.18
CA ILE A 214 5.29 -0.71 -10.63
C ILE A 214 4.14 -1.22 -11.50
N VAL A 215 4.15 -2.50 -11.86
CA VAL A 215 3.08 -3.18 -12.58
C VAL A 215 2.44 -4.18 -11.63
N THR A 216 1.17 -3.94 -11.32
CA THR A 216 0.35 -4.83 -10.49
C THR A 216 -1.12 -4.73 -10.94
N ASN A 217 -1.99 -5.63 -10.49
CA ASN A 217 -3.41 -5.49 -10.85
C ASN A 217 -4.04 -4.29 -10.14
N ASN A 218 -5.09 -3.75 -10.76
CA ASN A 218 -5.86 -2.61 -10.32
C ASN A 218 -6.27 -2.67 -8.84
N PHE A 219 -6.75 -3.82 -8.34
CA PHE A 219 -7.13 -3.96 -6.93
C PHE A 219 -5.95 -3.75 -5.97
N HIS A 220 -4.75 -4.17 -6.35
CA HIS A 220 -3.57 -4.15 -5.49
C HIS A 220 -2.72 -2.86 -5.64
N ALA A 221 -3.04 -2.01 -6.61
CA ALA A 221 -2.25 -0.84 -6.95
C ALA A 221 -2.12 0.16 -5.80
N MET A 222 -3.20 0.34 -5.02
CA MET A 222 -3.20 1.26 -3.88
C MET A 222 -2.16 0.86 -2.83
N ARG A 223 -2.21 -0.40 -2.36
CA ARG A 223 -1.28 -0.90 -1.34
C ARG A 223 0.16 -0.93 -1.88
N ALA A 224 0.34 -1.30 -3.15
CA ALA A 224 1.66 -1.30 -3.78
C ALA A 224 2.29 0.10 -3.79
N LEU A 225 1.62 1.10 -4.36
CA LEU A 225 2.15 2.46 -4.44
C LEU A 225 2.33 3.08 -3.05
N PHE A 226 1.40 2.84 -2.11
CA PHE A 226 1.56 3.23 -0.71
C PHE A 226 2.85 2.67 -0.10
N ASN A 227 3.09 1.35 -0.16
CA ASN A 227 4.28 0.75 0.43
C ASN A 227 5.57 1.23 -0.23
N PHE A 228 5.65 1.16 -1.55
CA PHE A 228 6.88 1.51 -2.28
C PHE A 228 7.25 3.00 -2.10
N SER A 229 6.27 3.91 -2.08
CA SER A 229 6.53 5.34 -1.88
C SER A 229 7.02 5.70 -0.47
N ARG A 230 6.76 4.87 0.54
CA ARG A 230 7.30 5.06 1.90
C ARG A 230 8.61 4.33 2.14
N VAL A 231 8.88 3.26 1.41
CA VAL A 231 10.15 2.53 1.54
C VAL A 231 11.27 3.21 0.75
N PHE A 232 11.00 3.58 -0.50
CA PHE A 232 12.02 4.15 -1.37
C PHE A 232 12.41 5.56 -0.91
N PRO A 233 13.69 5.98 -1.08
CA PRO A 233 14.12 7.33 -0.76
C PRO A 233 13.25 8.39 -1.43
N LEU A 234 13.07 9.54 -0.76
CA LEU A 234 12.12 10.58 -1.18
C LEU A 234 12.44 11.23 -2.54
N ASP A 235 13.67 11.07 -3.04
CA ASP A 235 14.09 11.52 -4.37
C ASP A 235 13.73 10.53 -5.49
N HIS A 236 13.18 9.36 -5.15
CA HIS A 236 12.68 8.39 -6.11
C HIS A 236 11.23 8.72 -6.49
N LYS A 237 10.97 8.68 -7.79
CA LYS A 237 9.66 8.82 -8.40
C LYS A 237 9.05 7.44 -8.60
N ILE A 238 8.04 7.14 -7.79
CA ILE A 238 7.30 5.87 -7.85
C ILE A 238 5.92 6.12 -8.44
N ALA A 239 5.56 5.33 -9.45
CA ALA A 239 4.22 5.28 -9.99
C ALA A 239 3.78 3.82 -10.16
N VAL A 240 2.49 3.59 -10.31
CA VAL A 240 1.91 2.25 -10.49
C VAL A 240 1.00 2.20 -11.71
N PHE A 241 1.22 1.22 -12.57
CA PHE A 241 0.34 0.86 -13.68
C PHE A 241 -0.70 -0.16 -13.20
N LEU A 242 -1.98 0.16 -13.41
CA LEU A 242 -3.12 -0.65 -12.98
C LEU A 242 -3.46 -1.71 -14.03
N ALA A 243 -2.79 -2.86 -14.00
CA ALA A 243 -3.15 -3.98 -14.88
C ALA A 243 -4.58 -4.48 -14.58
N PRO A 244 -5.35 -4.91 -15.59
CA PRO A 244 -6.69 -5.44 -15.35
C PRO A 244 -6.63 -6.70 -14.46
N LEU A 245 -7.74 -7.04 -13.78
CA LEU A 245 -7.82 -8.22 -12.93
C LEU A 245 -7.50 -9.51 -13.71
N LEU A 246 -8.01 -9.63 -14.94
CA LEU A 246 -7.83 -10.77 -15.82
C LEU A 246 -7.19 -10.34 -17.14
N LEU A 247 -6.69 -11.32 -17.89
CA LEU A 247 -6.14 -11.13 -19.23
C LEU A 247 -7.15 -10.50 -20.19
N ASP A 248 -6.65 -9.76 -21.17
CA ASP A 248 -7.47 -9.16 -22.23
C ASP A 248 -8.33 -10.23 -22.92
N GLY A 249 -9.63 -9.95 -23.07
CA GLY A 249 -10.58 -10.86 -23.70
C GLY A 249 -11.11 -11.97 -22.78
N VAL A 250 -10.60 -12.13 -21.56
CA VAL A 250 -11.18 -13.04 -20.56
C VAL A 250 -12.29 -12.32 -19.81
N GLN A 251 -13.53 -12.77 -20.01
CA GLN A 251 -14.72 -12.26 -19.32
C GLN A 251 -15.23 -13.28 -18.30
N ARG A 252 -15.61 -12.83 -17.11
CA ARG A 252 -16.33 -13.66 -16.12
C ARG A 252 -17.56 -12.93 -15.62
N ALA A 253 -18.67 -13.66 -15.48
CA ALA A 253 -19.94 -13.10 -15.01
C ALA A 253 -19.82 -12.43 -13.63
N ASP A 254 -18.94 -12.95 -12.76
CA ASP A 254 -18.72 -12.44 -11.40
C ASP A 254 -17.49 -11.51 -11.28
N GLN A 255 -16.90 -11.05 -12.39
CA GLN A 255 -15.64 -10.30 -12.37
C GLN A 255 -15.73 -9.03 -11.52
N ASP A 256 -16.78 -8.24 -11.70
CA ASP A 256 -16.97 -6.98 -10.98
C ASP A 256 -17.13 -7.23 -9.48
N LYS A 257 -17.94 -8.23 -9.11
CA LYS A 257 -18.12 -8.63 -7.71
C LYS A 257 -16.83 -9.13 -7.07
N ILE A 258 -16.01 -9.89 -7.80
CA ILE A 258 -14.69 -10.34 -7.33
C ILE A 258 -13.78 -9.13 -7.15
N LEU A 259 -13.73 -8.23 -8.12
CA LEU A 259 -12.87 -7.05 -8.09
C LEU A 259 -13.25 -6.11 -6.94
N GLU A 260 -14.53 -5.84 -6.74
CA GLU A 260 -15.06 -5.06 -5.62
C GLU A 260 -14.69 -5.68 -4.27
N GLY A 261 -14.85 -7.00 -4.14
CA GLY A 261 -14.45 -7.74 -2.94
C GLY A 261 -12.94 -7.65 -2.66
N LEU A 262 -12.11 -7.76 -3.69
CA LEU A 262 -10.66 -7.61 -3.57
C LEU A 262 -10.27 -6.18 -3.16
N ILE A 263 -10.84 -5.16 -3.81
CA ILE A 263 -10.59 -3.75 -3.46
C ILE A 263 -11.03 -3.47 -2.02
N THR A 264 -12.20 -3.96 -1.61
CA THR A 264 -12.67 -3.84 -0.24
C THR A 264 -11.68 -4.45 0.74
N SER A 265 -11.18 -5.66 0.46
CA SER A 265 -10.16 -6.31 1.28
C SER A 265 -8.82 -5.55 1.33
N GLU A 266 -8.45 -4.84 0.27
CA GLU A 266 -7.23 -4.03 0.21
C GLU A 266 -7.35 -2.75 1.05
N ILE A 267 -8.55 -2.18 1.14
CA ILE A 267 -8.83 -1.01 1.96
C ILE A 267 -8.94 -1.41 3.44
N SER A 268 -9.63 -2.51 3.73
CA SER A 268 -9.98 -2.91 5.09
C SER A 268 -8.88 -3.66 5.83
N THR A 269 -7.74 -3.95 5.20
CA THR A 269 -6.71 -4.79 5.82
C THR A 269 -5.91 -4.03 6.87
N ASP A 270 -5.70 -4.67 8.02
CA ASP A 270 -4.84 -4.16 9.09
C ASP A 270 -3.36 -4.06 8.68
N SER A 271 -2.94 -4.74 7.59
CA SER A 271 -1.55 -4.67 7.14
C SER A 271 -1.13 -3.24 6.77
N ASN A 272 -2.08 -2.41 6.32
CA ASN A 272 -1.81 -1.01 6.00
C ASN A 272 -1.46 -0.23 7.28
N GLN A 273 -2.22 -0.43 8.35
CA GLN A 273 -1.97 0.20 9.65
C GLN A 273 -0.71 -0.34 10.30
N GLN A 274 -0.49 -1.66 10.27
CA GLN A 274 0.73 -2.27 10.80
C GLN A 274 1.98 -1.74 10.09
N PHE A 275 1.89 -1.46 8.78
CA PHE A 275 2.99 -0.81 8.07
C PHE A 275 3.19 0.65 8.50
N LEU A 276 2.12 1.43 8.69
CA LEU A 276 2.24 2.79 9.27
C LEU A 276 2.90 2.76 10.65
N GLU A 277 2.47 1.85 11.53
CA GLU A 277 3.06 1.66 12.86
C GLU A 277 4.54 1.24 12.78
N LEU A 278 4.94 0.47 11.77
CA LEU A 278 6.34 0.13 11.51
C LEU A 278 7.18 1.34 11.07
N LEU A 279 6.56 2.34 10.44
CA LEU A 279 7.23 3.59 10.04
C LEU A 279 7.36 4.59 11.20
N GLU A 280 6.68 4.36 12.32
CA GLU A 280 6.80 5.19 13.51
C GLU A 280 7.84 4.61 14.48
N GLN A 281 9.01 5.25 14.55
CA GLN A 281 10.00 4.94 15.59
C GLN A 281 9.74 5.79 16.84
N ALA A 282 9.32 5.14 17.92
CA ALA A 282 9.18 5.77 19.22
C ALA A 282 10.46 5.58 20.06
N TRP A 283 10.99 6.68 20.60
CA TRP A 283 12.10 6.64 21.56
C TRP A 283 11.78 7.51 22.77
N PHE A 284 12.23 7.06 23.94
CA PHE A 284 12.02 7.80 25.19
C PHE A 284 13.05 8.92 25.31
N ASN A 285 12.58 10.17 25.29
CA ASN A 285 13.40 11.33 25.61
C ASN A 285 13.39 11.53 27.13
N ALA A 286 14.56 11.33 27.75
CA ALA A 286 14.73 11.46 29.20
C ALA A 286 14.64 12.91 29.69
N ASP A 287 14.97 13.90 28.86
CA ASP A 287 14.94 15.32 29.24
C ASP A 287 13.50 15.85 29.25
N SER A 288 12.67 15.40 28.30
CA SER A 288 11.26 15.79 28.21
C SER A 288 10.32 14.81 28.92
N TYR A 289 10.84 13.69 29.45
CA TYR A 289 10.08 12.58 30.02
C TYR A 289 8.90 12.14 29.12
N SER A 290 9.14 12.09 27.82
CA SER A 290 8.11 11.82 26.81
C SER A 290 8.63 10.90 25.71
N PHE A 291 7.71 10.23 25.01
CA PHE A 291 8.06 9.47 23.81
C PHE A 291 8.01 10.38 22.60
N GLU A 292 9.16 10.54 21.93
CA GLU A 292 9.25 11.20 20.64
C GLU A 292 9.07 10.16 19.54
N HIS A 293 8.34 10.54 18.49
CA HIS A 293 8.05 9.68 17.35
C HIS A 293 8.73 10.27 16.11
N ASN A 294 9.45 9.43 15.38
CA ASN A 294 10.10 9.80 14.13
C ASN A 294 9.52 8.96 12.99
N ASP A 295 9.09 9.62 11.92
CA ASP A 295 8.68 8.97 10.68
C ASP A 295 9.94 8.57 9.89
N ILE A 296 10.12 7.27 9.69
CA ILE A 296 11.25 6.72 8.95
C ILE A 296 10.96 6.48 7.46
N SER A 297 9.87 7.04 6.93
CA SER A 297 9.58 7.03 5.49
C SER A 297 10.77 7.55 4.67
N GLY A 298 11.10 6.84 3.60
CA GLY A 298 12.25 7.12 2.75
C GLY A 298 13.60 6.74 3.35
N GLN A 299 13.62 6.05 4.50
CA GLN A 299 14.84 5.56 5.16
C GLN A 299 14.90 4.03 5.09
N PRO A 300 15.19 3.43 3.92
CA PRO A 300 15.06 2.00 3.67
C PRO A 300 15.89 1.13 4.64
N CYS A 301 17.02 1.63 5.14
CA CYS A 301 17.80 0.91 6.16
C CYS A 301 17.15 0.90 7.55
N ALA A 302 16.55 2.02 7.98
CA ALA A 302 15.77 2.05 9.22
C ALA A 302 14.55 1.13 9.08
N ILE A 303 13.87 1.17 7.93
CA ILE A 303 12.70 0.34 7.65
C ILE A 303 13.09 -1.15 7.62
N LEU A 304 14.21 -1.52 6.99
CA LEU A 304 14.70 -2.91 7.01
C LEU A 304 14.90 -3.39 8.44
N ASN A 305 15.49 -2.58 9.31
CA ASN A 305 15.66 -2.94 10.72
C ASN A 305 14.30 -3.18 11.38
N GLU A 306 13.34 -2.27 11.25
CA GLU A 306 11.99 -2.44 11.83
C GLU A 306 11.30 -3.70 11.29
N VAL A 307 11.43 -3.97 9.98
CA VAL A 307 10.91 -5.19 9.36
C VAL A 307 11.57 -6.45 9.95
N LEU A 308 12.89 -6.46 10.12
CA LEU A 308 13.61 -7.60 10.67
C LEU A 308 13.44 -7.78 12.19
N PHE A 309 13.02 -6.76 12.93
CA PHE A 309 12.78 -6.86 14.38
C PHE A 309 11.32 -7.09 14.75
N LYS A 310 10.39 -6.45 14.04
CA LYS A 310 8.97 -6.38 14.43
C LYS A 310 8.05 -7.14 13.48
N HIS A 311 8.36 -7.21 12.19
CA HIS A 311 7.44 -7.79 11.22
C HIS A 311 7.34 -9.31 11.34
N ALA A 312 6.13 -9.82 11.52
CA ALA A 312 5.88 -11.23 11.86
C ALA A 312 6.44 -12.24 10.85
N LEU A 313 6.50 -11.88 9.56
CA LEU A 313 7.02 -12.75 8.50
C LEU A 313 8.56 -12.78 8.39
N TYR A 314 9.26 -11.80 8.98
CA TYR A 314 10.70 -11.61 8.75
C TYR A 314 11.53 -11.66 10.03
N LYS A 315 10.92 -11.47 11.21
CA LYS A 315 11.62 -11.49 12.50
C LYS A 315 12.45 -12.76 12.75
N ASP A 316 11.96 -13.91 12.30
CA ASP A 316 12.65 -15.20 12.47
C ASP A 316 13.71 -15.45 11.38
N LYS A 317 13.83 -14.55 10.40
CA LYS A 317 14.81 -14.59 9.30
C LYS A 317 15.92 -13.55 9.45
N LEU A 318 16.00 -12.90 10.62
CA LEU A 318 16.96 -11.83 10.93
C LEU A 318 18.39 -12.19 10.50
N VAL A 319 18.90 -13.36 10.89
CA VAL A 319 20.28 -13.76 10.58
C VAL A 319 20.51 -13.86 9.07
N THR A 320 19.65 -14.60 8.36
CA THR A 320 19.79 -14.82 6.92
C THR A 320 19.66 -13.52 6.14
N LEU A 321 18.62 -12.72 6.42
CA LEU A 321 18.36 -11.49 5.68
C LEU A 321 19.36 -10.37 6.01
N THR A 322 19.92 -10.34 7.22
CA THR A 322 21.00 -9.38 7.56
C THR A 322 22.29 -9.70 6.79
N MET A 323 22.60 -10.99 6.56
CA MET A 323 23.75 -11.38 5.73
C MET A 323 23.53 -11.03 4.26
N THR A 324 22.30 -11.21 3.76
CA THR A 324 21.92 -10.88 2.38
C THR A 324 21.89 -9.37 2.13
N PHE A 325 21.26 -8.62 3.03
CA PHE A 325 21.03 -7.19 2.91
C PHE A 325 21.84 -6.45 3.96
N GLN A 326 23.12 -6.29 3.68
CA GLN A 326 23.94 -5.37 4.44
C GLN A 326 23.55 -3.95 4.08
N CYS A 327 22.81 -3.30 4.95
CA CYS A 327 22.97 -1.85 5.08
C CYS A 327 24.44 -1.62 5.42
N VAL A 328 25.10 -0.70 4.71
CA VAL A 328 26.31 -0.11 5.26
C VAL A 328 25.86 0.43 6.60
N MET A 329 26.17 -0.28 7.68
CA MET A 329 26.01 0.20 9.05
C MET A 329 27.03 1.32 9.21
N GLY A 330 26.82 2.41 8.48
CA GLY A 330 27.15 3.74 8.93
C GLY A 330 26.23 4.01 10.11
N LEU A 331 26.53 3.35 11.23
CA LEU A 331 26.51 4.00 12.52
C LEU A 331 27.48 5.19 12.41
N ASN A 332 27.12 6.19 11.61
CA ASN A 332 27.69 7.51 11.76
C ASN A 332 26.98 8.07 12.99
N SER A 333 27.61 7.74 14.13
CA SER A 333 27.82 8.57 15.32
C SER A 333 27.07 9.90 15.34
#